data_AF-A0A7R9ZJ85-F1
#
_entry.id   AF-A0A7R9ZJ85-F1
#
_cell.length_a   1.000
_cell.length_b   1.000
_cell.length_c   1.000
_cell.angle_alpha   90.00
_cell.angle_beta   90.00
_cell.angle_gamma   90.00
#
_symmetry.space_group_name_H-M   'P 1'
#
loop_
_entity.id
_entity.type
_entity.pdbx_description
1 polymer ?
#
loop_
_entity_poly.entity_id
_entity_poly.type
_entity_poly.pdbx_seq_one_letter_code
_entity_poly.pdbx_strand_id
1 'polypeptide(L)'
;MYAVRATASRAAPAVRARAAQPARATAQRRTAMTVPRAGTEEEMKQEAIAQLRARIARQKDIEKATHKSEAEELDEMWKWVKISVLVAGPVCALTVIKDVLTVEHEHRKPGPEPDYMQIRNKPFPWECEDCALFDRGCWKKCRAEKEVA
;
A
#
# COMPACT_ATOMS: atom_id res chain seq x y z
N MET A 1 58.27 -23.54 28.13
CA MET A 1 57.85 -22.85 29.37
C MET A 1 57.06 -21.61 29.01
N TYR A 2 55.73 -21.64 29.04
CA TYR A 2 54.87 -20.46 29.26
C TYR A 2 53.51 -20.98 29.74
N ALA A 3 53.21 -20.76 31.02
CA ALA A 3 51.94 -21.11 31.64
C ALA A 3 51.10 -19.83 31.74
N VAL A 4 49.93 -19.80 31.09
CA VAL A 4 48.95 -18.72 31.27
C VAL A 4 47.86 -19.25 32.19
N ARG A 5 47.86 -18.77 33.44
CA ARG A 5 46.78 -18.99 34.41
C ARG A 5 45.63 -18.04 34.08
N ALA A 6 44.50 -18.58 33.63
CA ALA A 6 43.25 -17.83 33.53
C ALA A 6 42.45 -18.01 34.84
N THR A 7 42.29 -16.94 35.61
CA THR A 7 41.44 -16.88 36.80
C THR A 7 39.98 -16.67 36.38
N ALA A 8 39.13 -17.65 36.65
CA ALA A 8 37.68 -17.54 36.46
C ALA A 8 37.04 -16.82 37.65
N SER A 9 36.57 -15.58 37.46
CA SER A 9 35.73 -14.88 38.44
C SER A 9 34.26 -15.23 38.20
N ARG A 10 33.65 -15.98 39.13
CA ARG A 10 32.20 -16.23 39.20
C ARG A 10 31.45 -14.94 39.53
N ALA A 11 30.58 -14.48 38.63
CA ALA A 11 29.61 -13.42 38.93
C ALA A 11 28.31 -14.03 39.46
N ALA A 12 27.84 -13.56 40.63
CA ALA A 12 26.54 -13.91 41.18
C ALA A 12 25.43 -13.05 40.54
N PRO A 13 24.20 -13.57 40.34
CA PRO A 13 23.11 -12.77 39.79
C PRO A 13 22.44 -11.92 40.90
N ALA A 14 22.39 -10.61 40.68
CA ALA A 14 21.63 -9.67 41.50
C ALA A 14 20.13 -9.75 41.17
N VAL A 15 19.32 -10.17 42.15
CA VAL A 15 17.86 -10.15 42.07
C VAL A 15 17.38 -8.70 42.19
N ARG A 16 16.89 -8.11 41.10
CA ARG A 16 16.23 -6.79 41.11
C ARG A 16 14.78 -6.95 41.56
N ALA A 17 14.47 -6.46 42.76
CA ALA A 17 13.10 -6.30 43.23
C ALA A 17 12.34 -5.33 42.31
N ARG A 18 11.22 -5.80 41.74
CA ARG A 18 10.36 -5.01 40.85
C ARG A 18 9.41 -4.19 41.71
N ALA A 19 9.69 -2.90 41.85
CA ALA A 19 8.76 -1.96 42.49
C ALA A 19 7.44 -1.94 41.70
N ALA A 20 6.31 -2.10 42.41
CA ALA A 20 4.97 -2.06 41.84
C ALA A 20 4.70 -0.66 41.26
N GLN A 21 4.36 -0.62 39.96
CA GLN A 21 3.90 0.61 39.32
C GLN A 21 2.47 0.91 39.79
N PRO A 22 2.13 2.16 40.19
CA PRO A 22 0.75 2.52 40.45
C PRO A 22 -0.05 2.40 39.14
N ALA A 23 -1.22 1.76 39.24
CA ALA A 23 -2.14 1.56 38.13
C ALA A 23 -2.42 2.90 37.43
N ARG A 24 -1.98 3.03 36.17
CA ARG A 24 -2.44 4.09 35.28
C ARG A 24 -3.95 3.98 35.19
N ALA A 25 -4.66 4.93 35.81
CA ALA A 25 -6.07 5.12 35.57
C ALA A 25 -6.26 5.26 34.05
N THR A 26 -6.86 4.24 33.46
CA THR A 26 -7.30 4.21 32.07
C THR A 26 -8.10 5.48 31.81
N ALA A 27 -7.48 6.45 31.14
CA ALA A 27 -8.15 7.63 30.63
C ALA A 27 -9.28 7.14 29.72
N GLN A 28 -10.50 7.16 30.25
CA GLN A 28 -11.69 6.76 29.53
C GLN A 28 -11.82 7.67 28.31
N ARG A 29 -11.57 7.07 27.14
CA ARG A 29 -11.90 7.56 25.80
C ARG A 29 -13.42 7.69 25.63
N ARG A 30 -14.09 8.43 26.51
CA ARG A 30 -15.53 8.64 26.42
C ARG A 30 -15.78 9.89 25.59
N THR A 31 -16.14 9.68 24.32
CA THR A 31 -16.94 10.62 23.51
C THR A 31 -18.35 10.76 24.07
N ALA A 32 -18.50 10.84 25.40
CA ALA A 32 -19.77 11.06 26.02
C ALA A 32 -20.04 12.56 25.95
N MET A 33 -21.06 12.96 25.19
CA MET A 33 -21.79 14.18 25.51
C MET A 33 -22.32 13.99 26.94
N THR A 34 -21.55 14.42 27.93
CA THR A 34 -21.99 14.43 29.32
C THR A 34 -22.98 15.57 29.46
N VAL A 35 -24.26 15.25 29.62
CA VAL A 35 -25.27 16.27 29.97
C VAL A 35 -24.88 16.84 31.34
N PRO A 36 -24.94 18.16 31.57
CA PRO A 36 -24.74 18.75 32.89
C PRO A 36 -25.64 18.06 33.92
N ARG A 37 -25.14 17.85 35.13
CA ARG A 37 -25.95 17.23 36.18
C ARG A 37 -27.12 18.15 36.52
N ALA A 38 -28.29 17.57 36.79
CA ALA A 38 -29.46 18.33 37.20
C ALA A 38 -29.21 19.00 38.56
N GLY A 39 -28.89 20.30 38.53
CA GLY A 39 -28.63 21.17 39.67
C GLY A 39 -29.29 22.54 39.46
N THR A 40 -28.80 23.56 40.15
CA THR A 40 -29.28 24.94 39.90
C THR A 40 -28.83 25.45 38.53
N GLU A 41 -29.55 26.43 37.96
CA GLU A 41 -29.26 26.94 36.60
C GLU A 41 -27.81 27.42 36.43
N GLU A 42 -27.27 28.07 37.46
CA GLU A 42 -25.91 28.60 37.47
C GLU A 42 -24.85 27.49 37.54
N GLU A 43 -25.09 26.42 38.31
CA GLU A 43 -24.20 25.26 38.37
C GLU A 43 -24.16 24.52 37.03
N MET A 44 -25.31 24.39 36.35
CA MET A 44 -25.38 23.78 35.03
C MET A 44 -24.61 24.60 33.98
N LYS A 45 -24.73 25.93 34.01
CA LYS A 45 -23.97 26.82 33.10
C LYS A 45 -22.46 26.68 33.33
N GLN A 46 -22.00 26.66 34.57
CA GLN A 46 -20.58 26.52 34.89
C GLN A 46 -20.03 25.16 34.45
N GLU A 47 -20.77 24.08 34.68
CA GLU A 47 -20.38 22.74 34.24
C GLU A 47 -20.34 22.67 32.70
N ALA A 48 -21.34 23.23 32.01
CA ALA A 48 -21.36 23.29 30.55
C ALA A 48 -20.16 24.07 29.99
N ILE A 49 -19.81 25.23 30.57
CA ILE A 49 -18.63 26.02 30.18
C ILE A 49 -17.34 25.22 30.40
N ALA A 50 -17.21 24.52 31.52
CA ALA A 50 -16.05 23.67 31.81
C ALA A 50 -15.89 22.54 30.78
N GLN A 51 -17.00 21.87 30.42
CA GLN A 51 -16.99 20.84 29.38
C GLN A 51 -16.63 21.39 28.00
N LEU A 52 -17.16 22.55 27.61
CA LEU A 52 -16.82 23.21 26.35
C LEU A 52 -15.34 23.56 26.27
N ARG A 53 -14.77 24.12 27.34
CA ARG A 53 -13.33 24.42 27.43
C ARG A 53 -12.47 23.17 27.30
N ALA A 54 -12.86 22.06 27.95
CA ALA A 54 -12.17 20.79 27.84
C ALA A 54 -12.21 20.22 26.40
N ARG A 55 -13.33 20.39 25.68
CA ARG A 55 -13.44 19.98 24.27
C ARG A 55 -12.58 20.83 23.35
N ILE A 56 -12.57 22.14 23.56
CA ILE A 56 -11.73 23.07 22.78
C ILE A 56 -10.25 22.77 23.00
N ALA A 57 -9.85 22.51 24.25
CA ALA A 57 -8.47 22.11 24.56
C ALA A 57 -8.09 20.81 23.82
N ARG A 58 -8.97 19.80 23.86
CA ARG A 58 -8.77 18.56 23.11
C ARG A 58 -8.71 18.76 21.60
N GLN A 59 -9.55 19.62 21.04
CA GLN A 59 -9.52 19.95 19.61
C GLN A 59 -8.19 20.60 19.23
N LYS A 60 -7.70 21.55 20.03
CA LYS A 60 -6.38 22.17 19.84
C LYS A 60 -5.23 21.16 19.95
N ASP A 61 -5.33 20.21 20.88
CA ASP A 61 -4.34 19.14 21.01
C ASP A 61 -4.34 18.21 19.78
N ILE A 62 -5.52 17.89 19.26
CA ILE A 62 -5.66 17.08 18.03
C ILE A 62 -5.11 17.87 16.84
N GLU A 63 -5.51 19.13 16.67
CA GLU A 63 -5.05 20.01 15.60
C GLU A 63 -3.53 20.14 15.62
N LYS A 64 -2.92 20.36 16.79
CA LYS A 64 -1.46 20.40 16.94
C LYS A 64 -0.78 19.06 16.66
N ALA A 65 -1.44 17.93 16.93
CA ALA A 65 -0.90 16.60 16.67
C ALA A 65 -1.02 16.18 15.19
N THR A 66 -2.01 16.71 14.46
CA THR A 66 -2.29 16.34 13.06
C THR A 66 -1.75 17.34 12.06
N HIS A 67 -1.70 18.62 12.41
CA HIS A 67 -1.26 19.67 11.52
C HIS A 67 0.27 19.77 11.59
N LYS A 68 0.92 19.31 10.53
CA LYS A 68 2.33 19.63 10.29
C LYS A 68 2.42 21.05 9.76
N SER A 69 3.60 21.66 9.84
CA SER A 69 3.78 22.95 9.16
C SER A 69 3.65 22.75 7.65
N GLU A 70 3.16 23.76 6.93
CA GLU A 70 3.03 23.70 5.46
C GLU A 70 4.36 23.32 4.78
N ALA A 71 5.49 23.78 5.34
CA ALA A 71 6.82 23.43 4.87
C ALA A 71 7.14 21.94 5.00
N GLU A 72 6.70 21.27 6.08
CA GLU A 72 6.88 19.83 6.27
C GLU A 72 5.99 19.01 5.33
N GLU A 73 4.77 19.47 5.04
CA GLU A 73 3.89 18.80 4.07
C GLU A 73 4.47 18.83 2.65
N LEU A 74 5.07 19.97 2.25
CA LEU A 74 5.75 20.10 0.97
C LEU A 74 7.00 19.22 0.89
N ASP A 75 7.77 19.07 1.97
CA ASP A 75 8.93 18.17 1.98
C ASP A 75 8.52 16.70 1.85
N GLU A 76 7.42 16.30 2.51
CA GLU A 76 6.85 14.95 2.36
C GLU A 76 6.38 14.70 0.92
N MET A 77 5.73 15.66 0.28
CA MET A 77 5.36 15.56 -1.14
C MET A 77 6.61 15.38 -2.03
N TRP A 78 7.63 16.21 -1.84
CA TRP A 78 8.87 16.14 -2.63
C TRP A 78 9.63 14.83 -2.42
N LYS A 79 9.57 14.26 -1.22
CA LYS A 79 10.12 12.93 -0.94
C LYS A 79 9.46 11.87 -1.82
N TRP A 80 8.13 11.87 -1.94
CA TRP A 80 7.42 10.92 -2.80
C TRP A 80 7.70 11.14 -4.28
N VAL A 81 7.79 12.40 -4.73
CA VAL A 81 8.21 12.71 -6.11
C VAL A 81 9.60 12.12 -6.40
N LYS A 82 10.56 12.31 -5.49
CA LYS A 82 11.91 11.74 -5.65
C LYS A 82 11.88 10.22 -5.68
N ILE A 83 11.10 9.56 -4.83
CA ILE A 83 10.96 8.09 -4.84
C ILE A 83 10.38 7.61 -6.19
N SER A 84 9.31 8.25 -6.67
CA SER A 84 8.71 7.88 -7.95
C SER A 84 9.67 8.03 -9.12
N VAL A 85 10.45 9.13 -9.16
CA VAL A 85 11.39 9.38 -10.25
C VAL A 85 12.65 8.52 -10.14
N LEU A 86 13.22 8.37 -8.94
CA LEU A 86 14.53 7.71 -8.76
C LEU A 86 14.43 6.21 -8.52
N VAL A 87 13.28 5.70 -8.08
CA VAL A 87 13.08 4.28 -7.82
C VAL A 87 12.12 3.68 -8.85
N ALA A 88 10.88 4.18 -8.90
CA ALA A 88 9.88 3.58 -9.79
C ALA A 88 10.23 3.82 -11.28
N GLY A 89 10.72 5.01 -11.63
CA GLY A 89 11.15 5.36 -12.99
C GLY A 89 12.17 4.35 -13.56
N PRO A 90 13.33 4.14 -12.92
CA PRO A 90 14.32 3.16 -13.36
C PRO A 90 13.78 1.73 -13.41
N VAL A 91 12.96 1.30 -12.45
CA VAL A 91 12.38 -0.05 -12.50
C VAL A 91 11.53 -0.22 -13.75
N CYS A 92 10.62 0.72 -14.04
CA CYS A 92 9.78 0.68 -15.23
C CYS A 92 10.60 0.74 -16.52
N ALA A 93 11.61 1.61 -16.57
CA ALA A 93 12.47 1.73 -17.75
C ALA A 93 13.28 0.45 -17.99
N LEU A 94 13.90 -0.10 -16.96
CA LEU A 94 14.69 -1.32 -17.04
C LEU A 94 13.83 -2.54 -17.38
N THR A 95 12.60 -2.63 -16.87
CA THR A 95 11.69 -3.73 -17.23
C THR A 95 11.32 -3.67 -18.71
N VAL A 96 11.01 -2.49 -19.24
CA VAL A 96 10.71 -2.32 -20.67
C VAL A 96 11.94 -2.64 -21.52
N ILE A 97 13.12 -2.13 -21.15
CA ILE A 97 14.37 -2.41 -21.86
C ILE A 97 14.65 -3.92 -21.87
N LYS A 98 14.50 -4.58 -20.71
CA LYS A 98 14.69 -6.02 -20.60
C LYS A 98 13.72 -6.77 -21.51
N ASP A 99 12.44 -6.39 -21.54
CA ASP A 99 11.47 -7.08 -22.38
C ASP A 99 11.78 -6.88 -23.88
N VAL A 100 12.13 -5.66 -24.30
CA VAL A 100 12.52 -5.37 -25.69
C VAL A 100 13.76 -6.15 -26.13
N LEU A 101 14.75 -6.30 -25.24
CA LEU A 101 16.02 -6.93 -25.59
C LEU A 101 16.02 -8.46 -25.45
N THR A 102 15.18 -9.02 -24.58
CA THR A 102 15.28 -10.45 -24.20
C THR A 102 14.06 -11.29 -24.55
N VAL A 103 12.92 -10.68 -24.88
CA VAL A 103 11.73 -11.43 -25.30
C VAL A 103 11.76 -11.59 -26.81
N GLU A 104 12.51 -12.59 -27.28
CA GLU A 104 12.31 -13.12 -28.62
C GLU A 104 10.99 -13.90 -28.64
N HIS A 105 10.03 -13.45 -29.44
CA HIS A 105 8.76 -14.15 -29.60
C HIS A 105 8.98 -15.43 -30.43
N GLU A 106 9.35 -16.54 -29.78
CA GLU A 106 9.30 -17.85 -30.42
C GLU A 106 7.85 -18.16 -30.81
N HIS A 107 7.53 -17.95 -32.08
CA HIS A 107 6.30 -18.45 -32.65
C HIS A 107 6.32 -19.98 -32.58
N ARG A 108 5.15 -20.58 -32.35
CA ARG A 108 4.97 -22.03 -32.49
C ARG A 108 5.62 -22.48 -33.80
N LYS A 109 6.46 -23.52 -33.72
CA LYS A 109 7.14 -24.09 -34.89
C LYS A 109 6.13 -24.36 -36.00
N PRO A 110 6.43 -24.02 -37.27
CA PRO A 110 5.50 -24.22 -38.37
C PRO A 110 5.21 -25.72 -38.52
N GLY A 111 3.93 -26.07 -38.52
CA GLY A 111 3.43 -27.42 -38.70
C GLY A 111 1.90 -27.42 -38.74
N PRO A 112 1.28 -28.47 -39.30
CA PRO A 112 -0.18 -28.61 -39.25
C PRO A 112 -0.61 -28.61 -37.79
N GLU A 113 -1.57 -27.74 -37.45
CA GLU A 113 -2.16 -27.77 -36.13
C GLU A 113 -3.02 -29.04 -36.00
N PRO A 114 -3.01 -29.72 -34.84
CA PRO A 114 -3.91 -30.84 -34.62
C PRO A 114 -5.37 -30.43 -34.81
N ASP A 115 -6.21 -31.30 -35.35
CA ASP A 115 -7.62 -31.03 -35.68
C ASP A 115 -8.44 -30.44 -34.53
N TYR A 116 -8.09 -30.78 -33.29
CA TYR A 116 -8.76 -30.27 -32.09
C TYR A 116 -8.40 -28.82 -31.71
N MET A 117 -7.37 -28.22 -32.34
CA MET A 117 -6.96 -26.84 -32.08
C MET A 117 -7.73 -25.82 -32.94
N GLN A 118 -8.29 -26.27 -34.07
CA GLN A 118 -9.05 -25.44 -35.01
C GLN A 118 -10.54 -25.83 -35.02
N ILE A 119 -11.10 -26.09 -33.85
CA ILE A 119 -12.52 -26.47 -33.74
C ILE A 119 -13.41 -25.26 -34.05
N ARG A 120 -14.26 -25.41 -35.06
CA ARG A 120 -15.20 -24.39 -35.53
C ARG A 120 -16.59 -25.00 -35.67
N ASN A 121 -17.47 -24.73 -34.69
CA ASN A 121 -18.87 -25.16 -34.75
C ASN A 121 -19.78 -24.11 -35.40
N LYS A 122 -19.36 -22.84 -35.42
CA LYS A 122 -20.10 -21.70 -35.99
C LYS A 122 -19.10 -20.69 -36.56
N PRO A 123 -19.40 -20.04 -37.70
CA PRO A 123 -18.60 -18.92 -38.20
C PRO A 123 -18.54 -17.79 -37.17
N PHE A 124 -17.43 -17.05 -37.18
CA PHE A 124 -17.27 -15.91 -36.30
C PHE A 124 -18.12 -14.73 -36.81
N PRO A 125 -18.61 -13.85 -35.94
CA PRO A 125 -19.53 -12.77 -36.34
C PRO A 125 -18.82 -11.56 -36.98
N TRP A 126 -17.60 -11.72 -37.49
CA TRP A 126 -16.83 -10.66 -38.15
C TRP A 126 -16.55 -11.03 -39.61
N GLU A 127 -16.08 -10.05 -40.38
CA GLU A 127 -15.89 -10.16 -41.83
C GLU A 127 -15.12 -11.43 -42.25
N CYS A 128 -14.03 -11.74 -41.56
CA CYS A 128 -13.24 -12.95 -41.79
C CYS A 128 -13.71 -14.10 -40.90
N GLU A 129 -14.76 -14.79 -41.33
CA GLU A 129 -15.51 -15.77 -40.52
C GLU A 129 -14.66 -16.91 -39.94
N ASP A 130 -13.51 -17.23 -40.54
CA ASP A 130 -12.61 -18.31 -40.11
C ASP A 130 -11.39 -17.85 -39.31
N CYS A 131 -11.12 -16.55 -39.23
CA CYS A 131 -9.95 -16.02 -38.51
C CYS A 131 -10.27 -15.72 -37.06
N ALA A 132 -9.46 -16.14 -36.08
CA ALA A 132 -9.64 -15.75 -34.68
C ALA A 132 -9.45 -14.23 -34.47
N LEU A 133 -10.05 -13.65 -33.41
CA LEU A 133 -10.07 -12.19 -33.18
C LEU A 133 -8.68 -11.54 -33.15
N PHE A 134 -7.68 -12.21 -32.58
CA PHE A 134 -6.31 -11.69 -32.45
C PHE A 134 -5.30 -12.33 -33.42
N ASP A 135 -5.77 -13.12 -34.40
CA ASP A 135 -4.91 -13.73 -35.39
C ASP A 135 -4.61 -12.74 -36.54
N ARG A 136 -3.67 -11.82 -36.29
CA ARG A 136 -3.28 -10.83 -37.30
C ARG A 136 -2.77 -11.45 -38.61
N GLY A 137 -2.23 -12.68 -38.56
CA GLY A 137 -1.77 -13.39 -39.75
C GLY A 137 -2.92 -13.83 -40.64
N CYS A 138 -3.92 -14.49 -40.05
CA CYS A 138 -5.14 -14.90 -40.76
C CYS A 138 -5.92 -13.69 -41.31
N TRP A 139 -6.10 -12.64 -40.51
CA TRP A 139 -6.82 -11.44 -40.95
C TRP A 139 -6.19 -10.77 -42.17
N LYS A 140 -4.85 -10.69 -42.23
CA LYS A 140 -4.14 -10.14 -43.40
C LYS A 140 -4.39 -10.96 -44.67
N LYS A 141 -4.38 -12.30 -44.56
CA LYS A 141 -4.63 -13.21 -45.68
C LYS A 141 -6.08 -13.10 -46.18
N CYS A 142 -7.05 -13.23 -45.28
CA CYS A 142 -8.46 -13.11 -45.62
C CYS A 142 -8.81 -11.76 -46.27
N ARG A 143 -8.25 -10.64 -45.80
CA ARG A 143 -8.48 -9.33 -46.42
C ARG A 143 -7.84 -9.22 -47.80
N ALA A 144 -6.61 -9.72 -47.97
CA ALA A 144 -5.96 -9.75 -49.28
C ALA A 144 -6.74 -10.61 -50.29
N GLU A 145 -7.27 -11.76 -49.86
CA GLU A 145 -8.11 -12.63 -50.71
C GLU A 145 -9.43 -11.94 -51.12
N LYS A 146 -10.03 -11.17 -50.22
CA LYS A 146 -11.25 -10.39 -50.51
C LYS A 146 -11.02 -9.16 -51.38
N GLU A 147 -9.82 -8.58 -51.37
CA GLU A 147 -9.47 -7.45 -52.25
C GLU A 147 -9.20 -7.89 -53.69
N VAL A 148 -8.84 -9.16 -53.88
CA VAL A 148 -8.54 -9.77 -55.20
C VAL A 148 -9.77 -10.46 -55.82
N ALA A 149 -10.79 -10.77 -55.02
CA ALA A 149 -12.05 -11.40 -55.44
C ALA A 149 -13.11 -10.37 -55.84
#